data_AF-A0A5C8M1V0-F1
#
_entry.id   AF-A0A5C8M1V0-F1
#
_cell.length_a   1.000
_cell.length_b   1.000
_cell.length_c   1.000
_cell.angle_alpha   90.00
_cell.angle_beta   90.00
_cell.angle_gamma   90.00
#
_symmetry.space_group_name_H-M   'P 1'
#
loop_
_entity.id
_entity.type
_entity.pdbx_description
1 polymer ?
#
loop_
_entity_poly.entity_id
_entity_poly.type
_entity_poly.pdbx_seq_one_letter_code
_entity_poly.pdbx_strand_id
1 'polypeptide(L)'
;MGRRGSLRVIRIIAVDDEQPALRRVGKLLEAMDGVQVGGLFDSSKLFLEHALTTAEPIDLVFLDMEMPGYDGLEVARRLRAAAGDSYCVPDGL
;
A
#
# COMPACT_ATOMS: atom_id res chain seq x y z
N MET A 1 15.02 1.25 -32.90
CA MET A 1 15.68 1.44 -31.58
C MET A 1 14.60 1.34 -30.51
N GLY A 2 14.40 0.16 -29.92
CA GLY A 2 13.29 -0.11 -29.00
C GLY A 2 13.41 0.74 -27.72
N ARG A 3 12.30 1.35 -27.30
CA ARG A 3 12.19 2.04 -26.01
C ARG A 3 12.58 1.03 -24.93
N ARG A 4 13.78 1.15 -24.36
CA ARG A 4 14.08 0.50 -23.08
C ARG A 4 13.12 1.15 -22.09
N GLY A 5 11.99 0.50 -21.82
CA GLY A 5 11.11 0.91 -20.75
C GLY A 5 11.97 0.93 -19.50
N SER A 6 12.26 2.11 -18.97
CA SER A 6 12.76 2.25 -17.62
C SER A 6 11.82 1.44 -16.74
N LEU A 7 12.33 0.37 -16.12
CA LEU A 7 11.54 -0.41 -15.17
C LEU A 7 11.06 0.58 -14.11
N ARG A 8 9.75 0.84 -14.09
CA ARG A 8 9.14 1.71 -13.09
C ARG A 8 9.30 0.99 -11.76
N VAL A 9 9.92 1.67 -10.81
CA VAL A 9 10.03 1.17 -9.44
C VAL A 9 8.62 1.19 -8.84
N ILE A 10 8.19 0.07 -8.28
CA ILE A 10 6.89 -0.10 -7.63
C ILE A 10 7.07 0.23 -6.15
N ARG A 11 6.41 1.28 -5.66
CA ARG A 11 6.46 1.68 -4.26
C ARG A 11 5.38 0.94 -3.47
N ILE A 12 5.81 0.09 -2.55
CA ILE A 12 4.94 -0.82 -1.79
C ILE A 12 4.99 -0.48 -0.31
N ILE A 13 3.82 -0.39 0.34
CA ILE A 13 3.70 -0.26 1.79
C ILE A 13 3.17 -1.58 2.37
N ALA A 14 3.62 -1.97 3.56
CA ALA A 14 3.02 -3.09 4.31
C ALA A 14 2.48 -2.61 5.66
N VAL A 15 1.32 -3.16 6.05
CA VAL A 15 0.57 -2.80 7.25
C VAL A 15 0.07 -4.06 7.94
N ASP A 16 0.59 -4.35 9.13
CA ASP A 16 0.34 -5.58 9.89
C ASP A 16 0.74 -5.34 11.36
N ASP A 17 -0.15 -5.57 12.32
CA ASP A 17 0.12 -5.37 13.75
C ASP A 17 1.04 -6.46 14.33
N GLU A 18 1.19 -7.59 13.66
CA GLU A 18 2.12 -8.65 14.00
C GLU A 18 3.54 -8.30 13.50
N GLN A 19 4.32 -7.59 14.33
CA GLN A 19 5.68 -7.16 13.95
C GLN A 19 6.59 -8.24 13.32
N PRO A 20 6.59 -9.52 13.74
CA PRO A 20 7.34 -10.57 13.07
C PRO A 20 6.90 -10.79 11.62
N ALA A 21 5.60 -10.76 11.32
CA ALA A 21 5.07 -10.87 9.97
C ALA A 21 5.45 -9.66 9.13
N LEU A 22 5.25 -8.45 9.67
CA LEU A 22 5.62 -7.20 9.01
C LEU A 22 7.10 -7.16 8.61
N ARG A 23 8.00 -7.58 9.50
CA ARG A 23 9.45 -7.68 9.21
C ARG A 23 9.78 -8.73 8.16
N ARG A 24 9.07 -9.86 8.15
CA ARG A 24 9.25 -10.91 7.12
C ARG A 24 8.87 -10.37 5.74
N VAL A 25 7.71 -9.72 5.65
CA VAL A 25 7.24 -9.10 4.40
C VAL A 25 8.22 -8.03 3.91
N GLY A 26 8.65 -7.12 4.80
CA GLY A 26 9.62 -6.08 4.46
C GLY A 26 10.90 -6.64 3.82
N LYS A 27 11.49 -7.69 4.43
CA LYS A 27 12.69 -8.36 3.88
C LYS A 27 12.46 -9.00 2.52
N LEU A 28 11.28 -9.58 2.29
CA LEU A 28 10.94 -10.18 0.99
C LEU A 28 10.81 -9.09 -0.08
N LEU A 29 10.16 -7.97 0.23
CA LEU A 29 9.99 -6.85 -0.68
C LEU A 29 11.32 -6.17 -1.02
N GLU A 30 12.20 -5.98 -0.04
CA GLU A 30 13.54 -5.40 -0.24
C GLU A 30 14.43 -6.27 -1.13
N ALA A 31 14.19 -7.58 -1.18
CA ALA A 31 14.94 -8.51 -2.03
C ALA A 31 14.46 -8.53 -3.49
N MET A 32 13.35 -7.84 -3.81
CA MET A 32 12.78 -7.82 -5.16
C MET A 32 13.32 -6.65 -5.99
N ASP A 33 13.86 -6.95 -7.17
CA ASP A 33 14.28 -5.93 -8.12
C ASP A 33 13.08 -5.07 -8.58
N GLY A 34 13.29 -3.75 -8.64
CA GLY A 34 12.25 -2.82 -9.06
C GLY A 34 11.14 -2.58 -8.03
N VAL A 35 11.32 -3.03 -6.79
CA VAL A 35 10.44 -2.69 -5.66
C VAL A 35 11.14 -1.68 -4.75
N GLN A 36 10.38 -0.72 -4.24
CA GLN A 36 10.80 0.15 -3.16
C GLN A 36 9.82 0.01 -2.00
N VAL A 37 10.32 -0.36 -0.82
CA VAL A 37 9.51 -0.34 0.40
C VAL A 37 9.28 1.12 0.80
N GLY A 38 8.02 1.54 0.75
CA GLY A 38 7.61 2.89 1.10
C GLY A 38 7.31 3.11 2.58
N GLY A 39 7.05 2.03 3.30
CA GLY A 39 6.83 2.07 4.74
C GLY A 39 6.36 0.72 5.26
N LEU A 40 6.63 0.49 6.54
CA LEU A 40 6.13 -0.64 7.31
C LEU A 40 5.38 -0.05 8.51
N PHE A 41 4.09 -0.35 8.63
CA PHE A 41 3.23 0.19 9.68
C PHE A 41 2.63 -0.95 10.50
N ASP A 42 2.70 -0.85 11.83
CA ASP A 42 2.02 -1.77 12.75
C ASP A 42 0.66 -1.25 13.23
N SER A 43 0.20 -0.15 12.63
CA SER A 43 -1.06 0.50 12.96
C SER A 43 -1.75 1.05 11.72
N SER A 44 -2.99 0.62 11.51
CA SER A 44 -3.87 1.16 10.47
C SER A 44 -4.08 2.68 10.59
N LYS A 45 -4.06 3.22 11.82
CA LYS A 45 -4.20 4.67 12.05
C LYS A 45 -2.97 5.45 11.55
N LEU A 46 -1.76 5.02 11.92
CA LEU A 46 -0.52 5.68 11.48
C LEU A 46 -0.36 5.58 9.97
N PHE A 47 -0.72 4.43 9.39
CA PHE A 47 -0.73 4.26 7.95
C PHE A 47 -1.70 5.23 7.26
N LEU A 48 -2.94 5.33 7.74
CA LEU A 48 -3.93 6.26 7.17
C LEU A 48 -3.47 7.71 7.27
N GLU A 49 -2.91 8.14 8.40
CA GLU A 49 -2.36 9.49 8.56
C GLU A 49 -1.23 9.75 7.55
N HIS A 50 -0.31 8.79 7.40
CA HIS A 50 0.77 8.88 6.42
C HIS A 50 0.25 8.98 4.98
N ALA A 51 -0.66 8.08 4.59
CA ALA A 51 -1.19 8.02 3.24
C ALA A 51 -2.06 9.24 2.86
N LEU A 52 -2.70 9.90 3.83
CA LEU A 52 -3.51 11.09 3.60
C LEU A 52 -2.68 12.39 3.60
N THR A 53 -1.50 12.39 4.21
CA THR A 53 -0.65 13.59 4.34
C THR A 53 0.53 13.60 3.37
N THR A 54 0.92 12.44 2.86
CA THR A 54 2.10 12.28 2.00
C THR A 54 1.69 12.37 0.53
N ALA A 55 2.42 13.16 -0.26
CA ALA A 55 2.22 13.29 -1.70
C ALA A 55 2.95 12.20 -2.53
N GLU A 56 3.61 11.25 -1.86
CA GLU A 56 4.32 10.18 -2.52
C GLU A 56 3.33 9.15 -3.08
N PRO A 57 3.48 8.74 -4.35
CA PRO A 57 2.60 7.75 -4.94
C PRO A 57 2.79 6.39 -4.28
N ILE A 58 1.69 5.72 -3.95
CA ILE A 58 1.69 4.34 -3.44
C ILE A 58 1.09 3.47 -4.54
N ASP A 59 1.87 2.51 -5.04
CA ASP A 59 1.42 1.62 -6.11
C ASP A 59 0.70 0.38 -5.56
N LEU A 60 1.10 -0.08 -4.38
CA LEU A 60 0.53 -1.26 -3.72
C LEU A 60 0.61 -1.15 -2.19
N VAL A 61 -0.40 -1.67 -1.50
CA VAL A 61 -0.41 -1.82 -0.05
C VAL A 61 -0.71 -3.27 0.32
N PHE A 62 0.19 -3.92 1.06
CA PHE A 62 -0.11 -5.15 1.78
C PHE A 62 -0.77 -4.78 3.10
N LEU A 63 -2.01 -5.19 3.28
CA LEU A 63 -2.85 -4.75 4.40
C LEU A 63 -3.47 -5.97 5.05
N ASP A 64 -3.20 -6.15 6.34
CA ASP A 64 -3.88 -7.17 7.12
C ASP A 64 -5.38 -6.83 7.27
N MET A 65 -6.21 -7.88 7.21
CA MET A 65 -7.67 -7.73 7.27
C MET A 65 -8.18 -7.60 8.70
N GLU A 66 -7.50 -8.22 9.67
CA GLU A 66 -7.96 -8.35 11.06
C GLU A 66 -7.04 -7.61 12.04
N MET A 67 -6.99 -6.28 11.93
CA MET A 67 -6.26 -5.44 12.88
C MET A 67 -7.18 -4.81 13.95
N PRO A 68 -6.68 -4.59 15.18
CA PRO A 68 -7.36 -3.74 16.16
C PRO A 68 -7.59 -2.31 15.63
N GLY A 69 -8.82 -1.82 15.73
CA GLY A 69 -9.19 -0.46 15.31
C GLY A 69 -9.89 -0.44 13.95
N TYR A 70 -9.15 -0.12 12.87
CA TYR A 70 -9.69 -0.17 11.51
C TYR A 70 -9.29 -1.45 10.81
N ASP A 71 -10.27 -2.18 10.31
CA ASP A 71 -10.05 -3.30 9.41
C ASP A 71 -9.47 -2.83 8.07
N GLY A 72 -8.86 -3.77 7.33
CA GLY A 72 -8.20 -3.46 6.06
C GLY A 72 -9.16 -2.90 5.00
N LEU A 73 -10.43 -3.28 5.03
CA LEU A 73 -11.41 -2.81 4.07
C LEU A 73 -11.80 -1.35 4.31
N GLU A 74 -11.97 -0.95 5.57
CA GLU A 74 -12.27 0.42 5.97
C GLU A 74 -11.11 1.35 5.65
N VAL A 75 -9.87 0.89 5.84
CA VAL A 75 -8.67 1.61 5.41
C VAL A 75 -8.69 1.80 3.89
N ALA A 76 -8.90 0.74 3.11
CA ALA A 76 -8.98 0.83 1.65
C ALA A 76 -10.10 1.77 1.17
N ARG A 77 -11.27 1.72 1.83
CA ARG A 77 -12.41 2.60 1.54
C ARG A 77 -12.07 4.07 1.76
N ARG A 78 -11.36 4.40 2.86
CA ARG A 78 -10.95 5.78 3.16
C ARG A 78 -9.89 6.29 2.21
N LEU A 79 -8.91 5.46 1.87
CA LEU A 79 -7.91 5.81 0.87
C LEU A 79 -8.56 6.11 -0.48
N ARG A 80 -9.54 5.30 -0.91
CA ARG A 80 -10.30 5.54 -2.13
C ARG A 80 -11.08 6.85 -2.08
N ALA A 81 -11.79 7.11 -0.98
CA ALA A 81 -12.54 8.35 -0.80
C ALA A 81 -11.65 9.60 -0.83
N ALA A 82 -10.44 9.50 -0.27
CA ALA A 82 -9.48 10.60 -0.25
C ALA A 82 -8.72 10.79 -1.57
N ALA A 83 -8.44 9.71 -2.30
CA ALA A 83 -7.73 9.75 -3.57
C ALA A 83 -8.55 10.39 -4.70
N GLY A 84 -9.87 10.54 -4.54
CA GLY A 84 -10.78 11.03 -5.58
C GLY A 84 -10.89 10.00 -6.71
N ASP A 85 -12.07 9.41 -6.87
CA ASP A 85 -12.31 8.30 -7.80
C ASP A 85 -11.63 8.47 -9.16
N SER A 86 -10.64 7.61 -9.41
CA SER A 86 -10.18 7.27 -10.77
C SER A 86 -10.25 5.77 -11.01
N TYR A 87 -11.23 5.09 -10.40
CA TYR A 87 -11.66 3.76 -10.85
C TYR A 87 -13.18 3.75 -10.93
N CYS A 88 -13.67 4.08 -12.12
CA CYS A 88 -15.04 3.81 -12.54
C CYS A 88 -15.23 2.30 -12.46
N VAL A 89 -16.03 1.81 -11.51
CA VAL A 89 -16.62 0.49 -11.63
C VAL A 89 -17.63 0.64 -12.76
N PRO A 90 -17.49 -0.02 -13.92
CA PRO A 90 -18.59 -0.03 -14.86
C PRO A 90 -19.76 -0.72 -14.16
N ASP A 91 -20.87 0.01 -14.01
CA ASP A 91 -22.12 -0.56 -13.57
C ASP A 91 -22.46 -1.78 -14.44
N GLY A 92 -22.54 -2.95 -13.82
CA GLY A 92 -23.09 -4.16 -14.42
C GLY A 92 -22.08 -5.28 -14.70
N LEU A 93 -22.04 -6.24 -13.79
CA LEU A 93 -22.23 -7.66 -14.15
C LEU A 93 -23.10 -8.35 -13.10
#